data_AF-A0A659UAK3-F1
#
_entry.id   AF-A0A659UAK3-F1
#
_cell.length_a   1.000
_cell.length_b   1.000
_cell.length_c   1.000
_cell.angle_alpha   90.00
_cell.angle_beta   90.00
_cell.angle_gamma   90.00
#
_symmetry.space_group_name_H-M   'P 1'
#
loop_
_entity.id
_entity.type
_entity.pdbx_description
1 polymer ?
#
loop_
_entity_poly.entity_id
_entity_poly.type
_entity_poly.pdbx_seq_one_letter_code
_entity_poly.pdbx_strand_id
1 'polypeptide(L)'
;KVITMPALIYAAEKDRWLPPRFHAAWIGQNLPGADYRVIANAWHFAFMNPASAPIPTLDGDISADPPCFDRAEFLKQLGEEIPAFFDRALTLAPN
;
A
#
# COMPACT_ATOMS: atom_id res chain seq x y z
N LYS A 1 -20.78 -13.33 3.64
CA LYS A 1 -19.83 -14.37 3.18
C LYS A 1 -18.46 -13.99 3.75
N VAL A 2 -17.74 -14.90 4.40
CA VAL A 2 -16.44 -14.60 5.01
C VAL A 2 -15.36 -14.61 3.92
N ILE A 3 -14.47 -13.63 3.93
CA ILE A 3 -13.28 -13.62 3.05
C ILE A 3 -12.18 -14.42 3.75
N THR A 4 -11.61 -15.40 3.06
CA THR A 4 -10.61 -16.33 3.62
C THR A 4 -9.33 -16.41 2.80
N MET A 5 -9.20 -15.56 1.76
CA MET A 5 -8.01 -15.56 0.91
C MET A 5 -6.89 -14.80 1.63
N PRO A 6 -5.62 -15.20 1.45
CA PRO A 6 -4.49 -14.40 1.91
C PRO A 6 -4.58 -12.97 1.40
N ALA A 7 -4.28 -12.00 2.25
CA ALA A 7 -4.29 -10.59 1.89
C ALA A 7 -3.04 -9.88 2.43
N LEU A 8 -2.44 -9.05 1.59
CA LEU A 8 -1.38 -8.13 1.94
C LEU A 8 -1.90 -6.72 1.69
N ILE A 9 -1.89 -5.88 2.72
CA ILE A 9 -2.52 -4.57 2.74
C ILE A 9 -1.48 -3.54 3.14
N TYR A 10 -1.19 -2.62 2.23
CA TYR A 10 -0.35 -1.45 2.54
C TYR A 10 -1.22 -0.20 2.71
N ALA A 11 -0.83 0.65 3.64
CA ALA A 11 -1.46 1.95 3.85
C ALA A 11 -0.40 3.04 4.04
N ALA A 12 -0.64 4.22 3.46
CA ALA A 12 0.20 5.39 3.69
C ALA A 12 -0.09 5.99 5.06
N GLU A 13 0.94 6.17 5.91
CA GLU A 13 0.77 6.75 7.25
C GLU A 13 0.15 8.16 7.22
N LYS A 14 0.52 8.95 6.20
CA LYS A 14 0.09 10.35 6.06
C LYS A 14 -1.01 10.53 5.00
N ASP A 15 -1.73 9.45 4.67
CA ASP A 15 -2.87 9.53 3.76
C ASP A 15 -3.99 10.41 4.34
N ARG A 16 -4.34 11.49 3.62
CA ARG A 16 -5.41 12.42 4.00
C ARG A 16 -6.75 12.11 3.34
N TRP A 17 -6.78 11.28 2.29
CA TRP A 17 -8.00 10.88 1.56
C TRP A 17 -8.59 9.59 2.08
N LEU A 18 -7.74 8.60 2.30
CA LEU A 18 -8.08 7.32 2.91
C LEU A 18 -7.35 7.16 4.25
N PRO A 19 -7.62 8.03 5.27
CA PRO A 19 -6.94 7.94 6.55
C PRO A 19 -6.95 6.49 7.07
N PRO A 20 -5.79 5.87 7.37
CA PRO A 20 -5.71 4.43 7.57
C PRO A 20 -6.66 3.92 8.64
N ARG A 21 -6.83 4.69 9.73
CA ARG A 21 -7.72 4.37 10.85
C ARG A 21 -9.18 4.12 10.46
N PHE A 22 -9.65 4.69 9.35
CA PHE A 22 -11.02 4.54 8.87
C PHE A 22 -11.13 3.58 7.67
N HIS A 23 -10.00 3.16 7.09
CA HIS A 23 -9.95 2.38 5.86
C HIS A 23 -9.11 1.12 6.05
N ALA A 24 -7.85 1.13 5.62
CA ALA A 24 -6.99 -0.05 5.61
C ALA A 24 -6.82 -0.70 6.99
N ALA A 25 -6.78 0.08 8.08
CA ALA A 25 -6.69 -0.47 9.43
C ALA A 25 -7.93 -1.27 9.81
N TRP A 26 -9.13 -0.83 9.39
CA TRP A 26 -10.36 -1.57 9.63
C TRP A 26 -10.32 -2.91 8.89
N ILE A 27 -9.84 -2.93 7.64
CA ILE A 27 -9.68 -4.18 6.87
C ILE A 27 -8.68 -5.10 7.57
N GLY A 28 -7.49 -4.61 7.94
CA GLY A 28 -6.47 -5.39 8.62
C GLY A 28 -6.94 -5.99 9.96
N GLN A 29 -7.82 -5.28 10.69
CA GLN A 29 -8.40 -5.77 11.95
C GLN A 29 -9.49 -6.82 11.76
N ASN A 30 -10.23 -6.76 10.64
CA ASN A 30 -11.43 -7.58 10.43
C ASN A 30 -11.24 -8.71 9.41
N LEU A 31 -10.11 -8.74 8.69
CA LEU A 31 -9.78 -9.80 7.74
C LEU A 31 -8.81 -10.80 8.39
N PRO A 32 -9.26 -12.03 8.72
CA PRO A 32 -8.40 -13.01 9.36
C PRO A 32 -7.17 -13.33 8.52
N GLY A 33 -5.99 -13.25 9.13
CA GLY A 33 -4.72 -13.58 8.48
C GLY A 33 -4.20 -12.54 7.48
N ALA A 34 -4.78 -11.34 7.44
CA ALA A 34 -4.25 -10.25 6.63
C ALA A 34 -2.89 -9.76 7.17
N ASP A 35 -1.91 -9.62 6.28
CA ASP A 35 -0.66 -8.91 6.54
C ASP A 35 -0.90 -7.41 6.29
N TYR A 36 -1.13 -6.65 7.36
CA TYR A 36 -1.40 -5.22 7.30
C TYR A 36 -0.16 -4.41 7.68
N ARG A 37 0.26 -3.51 6.79
CA ARG A 37 1.46 -2.69 6.92
C ARG A 37 1.14 -1.21 6.72
N VAL A 38 1.64 -0.39 7.63
CA VAL A 38 1.60 1.08 7.50
C VAL A 38 2.98 1.54 7.06
N ILE A 39 3.04 2.21 5.92
CA ILE A 39 4.28 2.77 5.38
C ILE A 39 4.50 4.14 6.00
N ALA A 40 5.53 4.23 6.83
CA ALA A 40 5.91 5.44 7.52
C ALA A 40 6.18 6.58 6.52
N ASN A 41 5.71 7.78 6.85
CA ASN A 41 5.91 9.01 6.09
C ASN A 41 5.45 8.96 4.62
N ALA A 42 4.63 7.98 4.22
CA ALA A 42 4.10 7.91 2.86
C ALA A 42 2.83 8.77 2.70
N TRP A 43 2.73 9.47 1.56
CA TRP A 43 1.49 10.12 1.09
C TRP A 43 0.65 9.17 0.24
N HIS A 44 -0.58 9.60 -0.06
CA HIS A 44 -1.60 8.81 -0.76
C HIS A 44 -1.08 8.18 -2.07
N PHE A 45 -0.29 8.92 -2.85
CA PHE A 45 0.21 8.49 -4.16
C PHE A 45 1.61 7.83 -4.13
N ALA A 46 2.14 7.49 -2.96
CA ALA A 46 3.48 6.89 -2.82
C ALA A 46 3.62 5.48 -3.43
N PHE A 47 2.50 4.80 -3.72
CA PHE A 47 2.45 3.42 -4.21
C PHE A 47 2.45 3.30 -5.74
N MET A 48 2.63 4.41 -6.45
CA MET A 48 2.66 4.44 -7.91
C MET A 48 3.83 5.27 -8.42
N ASN A 49 4.26 4.96 -9.65
CA ASN A 49 5.31 5.76 -10.31
C ASN A 49 4.90 7.24 -10.38
N PRO A 50 5.86 8.17 -10.24
CA PRO A 50 5.64 9.58 -10.52
C PRO A 50 5.04 9.79 -11.91
N ALA A 51 4.16 10.76 -12.07
CA ALA A 51 3.65 11.13 -13.38
C ALA A 51 4.74 11.79 -14.23
N SER A 52 4.66 11.62 -15.54
CA SER A 52 5.57 12.29 -16.49
C SER A 52 5.31 13.79 -16.62
N ALA A 53 4.17 14.27 -16.13
CA ALA A 53 3.78 15.67 -16.09
C ALA A 53 3.02 15.96 -14.79
N PRO A 54 3.01 17.21 -14.30
CA PRO A 54 2.28 17.58 -13.09
C PRO A 54 0.78 17.28 -13.20
N ILE A 55 0.23 16.65 -12.16
CA ILE A 55 -1.21 16.37 -12.03
C ILE A 55 -1.64 16.92 -10.66
N PRO A 56 -2.23 18.14 -10.63
CA PRO A 56 -2.62 18.76 -9.39
C PRO A 56 -3.87 18.08 -8.82
N THR A 57 -3.87 17.86 -7.51
CA THR A 57 -5.02 17.42 -6.73
C THR A 57 -5.25 18.37 -5.55
N LEU A 58 -6.35 18.19 -4.82
CA LEU A 58 -6.58 18.97 -3.60
C LEU A 58 -5.54 18.66 -2.49
N ASP A 59 -4.74 17.60 -2.64
CA ASP A 59 -3.71 17.15 -1.69
C ASP A 59 -2.28 17.54 -2.12
N GLY A 60 -2.14 18.17 -3.28
CA GLY A 60 -0.86 18.47 -3.93
C GLY A 60 -0.71 17.75 -5.27
N ASP A 61 0.48 17.81 -5.85
CA ASP A 61 0.81 17.04 -7.05
C ASP A 61 0.92 15.54 -6.71
N ILE A 62 0.41 14.65 -7.56
CA ILE A 62 0.47 13.20 -7.32
C ILE A 62 1.91 12.63 -7.27
N SER A 63 2.86 13.36 -7.86
CA SER A 63 4.27 12.99 -7.90
C SER A 63 5.05 13.55 -6.70
N ALA A 64 4.41 14.33 -5.84
CA ALA A 64 5.02 14.86 -4.63
C ALA A 64 4.96 13.83 -3.49
N ASP A 65 6.00 13.84 -2.65
CA ASP A 65 6.10 13.05 -1.44
C ASP A 65 6.53 13.94 -0.27
N PRO A 66 6.33 13.48 0.98
CA PRO A 66 6.90 14.14 2.15
C PRO A 66 8.42 14.24 2.05
N PRO A 67 9.01 15.29 2.67
CA PRO A 67 10.45 15.34 2.85
C PRO A 67 10.99 14.04 3.44
N CYS A 68 12.13 13.58 2.90
CA CYS A 68 12.81 12.35 3.30
C CYS A 68 12.09 11.03 2.98
N PHE A 69 11.00 11.03 2.22
CA PHE A 69 10.41 9.80 1.69
C PHE A 69 11.03 9.45 0.33
N ASP A 70 11.73 8.32 0.24
CA ASP A 70 12.32 7.82 -1.01
C ASP A 70 11.32 6.89 -1.71
N ARG A 71 10.51 7.47 -2.60
CA ARG A 71 9.53 6.71 -3.39
C ARG A 71 10.20 5.67 -4.29
N ALA A 72 11.38 5.96 -4.84
CA ALA A 72 12.03 5.05 -5.79
C ALA A 72 12.49 3.76 -5.09
N GLU A 73 13.15 3.90 -3.94
CA GLU A 73 13.56 2.73 -3.15
C GLU A 73 12.34 1.99 -2.57
N PHE A 74 11.31 2.73 -2.15
CA PHE A 74 10.07 2.12 -1.69
C PHE A 74 9.38 1.28 -2.78
N LEU A 75 9.28 1.78 -4.02
CA LEU A 75 8.70 1.02 -5.12
C LEU A 75 9.54 -0.20 -5.52
N LYS A 76 10.87 -0.11 -5.37
CA LYS A 76 11.76 -1.27 -5.54
C LYS A 76 11.50 -2.34 -4.48
N GLN A 77 11.35 -1.94 -3.21
CA GLN A 77 10.96 -2.85 -2.13
C GLN A 77 9.61 -3.53 -2.45
N LEU A 78 8.60 -2.79 -2.88
CA LEU A 78 7.30 -3.37 -3.27
C LEU A 78 7.45 -4.36 -4.44
N GLY A 79 8.34 -4.07 -5.39
CA GLY A 79 8.68 -4.96 -6.51
C GLY A 79 9.25 -6.31 -6.08
N GLU A 80 9.82 -6.43 -4.88
CA GLU A 80 10.28 -7.70 -4.31
C GLU A 80 9.21 -8.34 -3.40
N GLU A 81 8.56 -7.54 -2.55
CA GLU A 81 7.61 -8.04 -1.55
C GLU A 81 6.32 -8.59 -2.16
N ILE A 82 5.77 -7.90 -3.18
CA ILE A 82 4.48 -8.27 -3.78
C ILE A 82 4.58 -9.61 -4.54
N PRO A 83 5.56 -9.85 -5.43
CA PRO A 83 5.73 -11.15 -6.05
C PRO A 83 5.96 -12.26 -5.03
N ALA A 84 6.81 -12.03 -4.03
CA ALA A 84 7.08 -13.01 -2.98
C ALA A 84 5.82 -13.36 -2.18
N PHE A 85 4.92 -12.39 -1.93
CA PHE A 85 3.61 -12.66 -1.34
C PHE A 85 2.75 -13.55 -2.24
N PHE A 86 2.66 -13.25 -3.53
CA PHE A 86 1.89 -14.06 -4.47
C PHE A 86 2.46 -15.48 -4.61
N ASP A 87 3.77 -15.64 -4.68
CA ASP A 87 4.42 -16.95 -4.72
C ASP A 87 4.00 -17.80 -3.51
N ARG A 88 4.03 -17.23 -2.30
CA ARG A 88 3.55 -17.94 -1.10
C ARG A 88 2.04 -18.21 -1.13
N ALA A 89 1.24 -17.20 -1.45
CA ALA A 89 -0.22 -17.29 -1.39
C ALA A 89 -0.80 -18.26 -2.44
N LEU A 90 -0.17 -18.34 -3.61
CA LEU A 90 -0.64 -19.17 -4.73
C LEU A 90 0.00 -20.56 -4.74
N THR A 91 1.21 -20.73 -4.22
CA THR A 91 1.83 -22.07 -4.08
C THR A 91 1.22 -22.87 -2.93
N LEU A 92 0.64 -22.20 -1.92
CA LEU A 92 -0.03 -22.83 -0.78
C LEU A 92 -1.52 -23.15 -1.03
N ALA A 93 -2.08 -22.82 -2.19
CA ALA A 93 -3.44 -23.19 -2.53
C ALA A 93 -3.48 -24.69 -2.91
N PRO A 94 -4.18 -25.56 -2.16
CA PRO A 94 -4.38 -26.94 -2.60
C PRO A 94 -5.19 -26.94 -3.90
N ASN A 95 -4.78 -27.82 -4.84
CA ASN A 95 -5.58 -28.17 -6.01
C ASN A 95 -6.97 -28.71 -5.62
#